data_AF-A0AAW3K4Z3-F1
#
_entry.id   AF-A0AAW3K4Z3-F1
#
_cell.length_a   1.000
_cell.length_b   1.000
_cell.length_c   1.000
_cell.angle_alpha   90.00
_cell.angle_beta   90.00
_cell.angle_gamma   90.00
#
_symmetry.space_group_name_H-M   'P 1'
#
loop_
_entity.id
_entity.type
_entity.pdbx_description
1 polymer ?
#
loop_
_entity_poly.entity_id
_entity_poly.type
_entity_poly.pdbx_seq_one_letter_code
_entity_poly.pdbx_strand_id
1 'polypeptide(L)'
;MKKVEFLKRTFRDCTFLNLHFIKGGFNESLFDSCSFLNVKFDTSDLSDVRFKNCVFEQVDLNGLLLNEHKITLLFSKQGTITSIATGNNR
;
A
#
# COMPACT_ATOMS: atom_id res chain seq x y z
N MET A 1 6.50 -6.64 18.93
CA MET A 1 6.60 -5.90 17.65
C MET A 1 5.88 -4.57 17.80
N LYS A 2 6.41 -3.47 17.24
CA LYS A 2 5.80 -2.14 17.36
C LYS A 2 4.82 -1.93 16.22
N LYS A 3 3.57 -1.63 16.56
CA LYS A 3 2.58 -1.06 15.64
C LYS A 3 3.11 0.29 15.15
N VAL A 4 2.96 0.57 13.86
CA VAL A 4 3.30 1.88 13.29
C VAL A 4 2.02 2.53 12.79
N GLU A 5 1.80 3.77 13.19
CA GLU A 5 0.66 4.57 12.76
C GLU A 5 1.14 5.87 12.13
N PHE A 6 0.74 6.09 10.88
CA PHE A 6 0.94 7.31 10.13
C PHE A 6 -0.42 7.92 9.82
N LEU A 7 -0.83 8.88 10.63
CA LEU A 7 -2.11 9.58 10.46
C LEU A 7 -1.88 10.91 9.74
N LYS A 8 -2.62 11.14 8.65
CA LYS A 8 -2.62 12.39 7.88
C LYS A 8 -1.22 12.84 7.44
N ARG A 9 -0.37 11.89 7.02
CA ARG A 9 1.00 12.18 6.57
C ARG A 9 1.10 12.21 5.06
N THR A 10 2.04 12.98 4.54
CA THR A 10 2.39 12.97 3.12
C THR A 10 3.82 12.51 2.96
N PHE A 11 4.02 11.49 2.13
CA PHE A 11 5.33 11.00 1.71
C PHE A 11 5.49 11.34 0.23
N ARG A 12 6.62 11.94 -0.14
CA ARG A 12 6.94 12.31 -1.52
C ARG A 12 8.30 11.75 -1.89
N ASP A 13 8.40 11.21 -3.11
CA ASP A 13 9.67 10.75 -3.69
C ASP A 13 10.43 9.76 -2.78
N CYS A 14 9.68 8.92 -2.06
CA CYS A 14 10.21 7.95 -1.10
C CYS A 14 10.27 6.55 -1.70
N THR A 15 11.31 5.79 -1.36
CA THR A 15 11.41 4.36 -1.68
C THR A 15 11.25 3.52 -0.41
N PHE A 16 10.27 2.63 -0.43
CA PHE A 16 10.01 1.64 0.59
C PHE A 16 10.50 0.27 0.08
N LEU A 17 11.55 -0.26 0.69
CA LEU A 17 12.24 -1.48 0.22
C LEU A 17 12.29 -2.54 1.32
N ASN A 18 11.88 -3.77 0.99
CA ASN A 18 11.97 -4.94 1.88
C ASN A 18 11.28 -4.71 3.24
N LEU A 19 10.13 -4.03 3.24
CA LEU A 19 9.39 -3.69 4.45
C LEU A 19 8.22 -4.63 4.67
N HIS A 20 7.95 -4.93 5.93
CA HIS A 20 6.75 -5.65 6.34
C HIS A 20 5.96 -4.80 7.35
N PHE A 21 4.84 -4.25 6.90
CA PHE A 21 3.91 -3.50 7.73
C PHE A 21 2.87 -4.45 8.30
N ILE A 22 2.92 -4.69 9.61
CA ILE A 22 1.94 -5.52 10.34
C ILE A 22 1.06 -4.61 11.19
N LYS A 23 -0.26 -4.65 10.97
CA LYS A 23 -1.24 -3.76 11.61
C LYS A 23 -0.89 -2.27 11.47
N GLY A 24 -0.33 -1.90 10.33
CA GLY A 24 0.00 -0.52 10.01
C GLY A 24 -1.26 0.30 9.79
N GLY A 25 -1.38 1.43 10.48
CA GLY A 25 -2.44 2.40 10.25
C GLY A 25 -1.93 3.54 9.38
N PHE A 26 -2.55 3.80 8.23
CA PHE A 26 -2.11 4.86 7.32
C PHE A 26 -3.19 5.91 7.04
N ASN A 27 -4.21 5.98 7.90
CA ASN A 27 -5.44 6.73 7.64
C ASN A 27 -5.19 8.18 7.19
N GLU A 28 -5.89 8.56 6.12
CA GLU A 28 -5.82 9.86 5.46
C GLU A 28 -4.42 10.27 4.95
N SER A 29 -3.49 9.32 4.81
CA SER A 29 -2.14 9.61 4.29
C SER A 29 -2.08 9.62 2.76
N LEU A 30 -1.12 10.38 2.22
CA LEU A 30 -0.83 10.51 0.80
C LEU A 30 0.59 10.04 0.50
N PHE A 31 0.73 9.18 -0.50
CA PHE A 31 2.01 8.85 -1.13
C PHE A 31 1.99 9.42 -2.55
N ASP A 32 2.95 10.29 -2.87
CA ASP A 32 3.07 10.94 -4.19
C ASP A 32 4.47 10.64 -4.76
N SER A 33 4.53 10.03 -5.94
CA SER A 33 5.80 9.65 -6.60
C SER A 33 6.67 8.69 -5.78
N CYS A 34 6.07 7.82 -4.96
CA CYS A 34 6.80 6.84 -4.14
C CYS A 34 6.89 5.44 -4.79
N SER A 35 7.93 4.68 -4.46
CA SER A 35 8.12 3.29 -4.92
C SER A 35 8.04 2.31 -3.75
N PHE A 36 7.30 1.21 -3.93
CA PHE A 36 7.19 0.09 -3.00
C PHE A 36 7.75 -1.16 -3.67
N LEU A 37 8.90 -1.63 -3.20
CA LEU A 37 9.60 -2.79 -3.74
C LEU A 37 9.75 -3.88 -2.68
N ASN A 38 9.19 -5.07 -2.96
CA ASN A 38 9.18 -6.21 -2.04
C ASN A 38 8.61 -5.83 -0.66
N VAL A 39 7.46 -5.15 -0.67
CA VAL A 39 6.76 -4.68 0.54
C VAL A 39 5.57 -5.57 0.83
N LYS A 40 5.36 -5.90 2.10
CA LYS A 40 4.19 -6.64 2.57
C LYS A 40 3.35 -5.80 3.49
N PHE A 41 2.04 -5.78 3.24
CA PHE A 41 1.05 -5.23 4.15
C PHE A 41 0.21 -6.37 4.71
N ASP A 42 0.33 -6.62 6.01
CA ASP A 42 -0.44 -7.63 6.74
C ASP A 42 -1.37 -6.91 7.73
N THR A 43 -2.67 -7.23 7.66
CA THR A 43 -3.72 -6.71 8.55
C THR A 43 -3.70 -5.19 8.73
N SER A 44 -3.23 -4.47 7.70
CA SER A 44 -3.07 -3.01 7.72
C SER A 44 -4.31 -2.32 7.14
N ASP A 45 -4.61 -1.13 7.65
CA ASP A 45 -5.72 -0.32 7.16
C ASP A 45 -5.21 0.71 6.15
N LEU A 46 -5.59 0.50 4.89
CA LEU A 46 -5.30 1.42 3.78
C LEU A 46 -6.58 2.05 3.20
N SER A 47 -7.72 1.91 3.88
CA SER A 47 -9.05 2.31 3.40
C SER A 47 -9.14 3.79 3.05
N ASP A 48 -8.37 4.65 3.72
CA ASP A 48 -8.31 6.10 3.51
C ASP A 48 -6.97 6.62 2.95
N VAL A 49 -6.10 5.73 2.48
CA VAL A 49 -4.82 6.11 1.87
C VAL A 49 -4.99 6.50 0.41
N ARG A 50 -4.22 7.50 -0.05
CA ARG A 50 -4.12 7.85 -1.46
C ARG A 50 -2.71 7.59 -1.98
N PHE A 51 -2.62 6.89 -3.10
CA PHE A 51 -1.39 6.70 -3.87
C PHE A 51 -1.51 7.45 -5.19
N LYS A 52 -0.49 8.25 -5.51
CA LYS A 52 -0.42 9.06 -6.73
C LYS A 52 0.96 8.88 -7.35
N ASN A 53 1.01 8.53 -8.63
CA ASN A 53 2.25 8.32 -9.36
C ASN A 53 3.20 7.32 -8.67
N CYS A 54 2.65 6.36 -7.92
CA CYS A 54 3.43 5.37 -7.19
C CYS A 54 3.67 4.12 -8.03
N VAL A 55 4.78 3.44 -7.76
CA VAL A 55 5.14 2.15 -8.36
C VAL A 55 5.07 1.07 -7.28
N PHE A 56 4.50 -0.09 -7.64
CA PHE A 56 4.39 -1.25 -6.76
C PHE A 56 4.97 -2.48 -7.46
N GLU A 57 6.07 -3.01 -6.93
CA GLU A 57 6.76 -4.17 -7.46
C GLU A 57 6.92 -5.23 -6.37
N GLN A 58 6.44 -6.45 -6.64
CA GLN A 58 6.48 -7.57 -5.69
C GLN A 58 5.81 -7.23 -4.35
N VAL A 59 4.66 -6.57 -4.39
CA VAL A 59 3.94 -6.15 -3.19
C VAL A 59 2.90 -7.18 -2.79
N ASP A 60 2.90 -7.55 -1.51
CA ASP A 60 1.89 -8.41 -0.89
C ASP A 60 0.82 -7.54 -0.21
N LEU A 61 -0.43 -7.70 -0.65
CA LEU A 61 -1.60 -6.94 -0.20
C LEU A 61 -2.57 -7.80 0.65
N ASN A 62 -2.11 -8.93 1.18
CA ASN A 62 -2.93 -9.87 1.91
C ASN A 62 -3.55 -9.30 3.19
N GLY A 63 -4.85 -9.54 3.38
CA GLY A 63 -5.56 -9.13 4.59
C GLY A 63 -5.74 -7.62 4.74
N LEU A 64 -5.59 -6.86 3.64
CA LEU A 64 -5.92 -5.44 3.61
C LEU A 64 -7.43 -5.21 3.58
N LEU A 65 -7.89 -4.21 4.33
CA LEU A 65 -9.20 -3.61 4.13
C LEU A 65 -9.07 -2.53 3.04
N LEU A 66 -9.42 -2.90 1.81
CA LEU A 66 -9.54 -1.97 0.68
C LEU A 66 -11.02 -1.81 0.31
N ASN A 67 -11.42 -0.60 -0.07
CA ASN A 67 -12.70 -0.38 -0.73
C ASN A 67 -12.57 -0.70 -2.23
N GLU A 68 -13.64 -1.28 -2.81
CA GLU A 68 -13.64 -1.83 -4.18
C GLU A 68 -13.13 -0.85 -5.23
N HIS A 69 -13.50 0.43 -5.12
CA HIS A 69 -13.08 1.47 -6.05
C HIS A 69 -11.56 1.72 -6.07
N LYS A 70 -10.85 1.47 -4.96
CA LYS A 70 -9.39 1.69 -4.90
C LYS A 70 -8.59 0.55 -5.51
N ILE A 71 -9.09 -0.68 -5.42
CA ILE A 71 -8.47 -1.84 -6.08
C ILE A 71 -8.37 -1.55 -7.59
N THR A 72 -9.46 -1.12 -8.21
CA THR A 72 -9.50 -0.72 -9.63
C THR A 72 -8.58 0.46 -9.95
N LEU A 73 -8.44 1.43 -9.03
CA LEU A 73 -7.54 2.58 -9.20
C LEU A 73 -6.05 2.23 -9.08
N LEU A 74 -5.69 1.22 -8.28
CA LEU A 74 -4.34 0.69 -8.23
C LEU A 74 -3.99 0.06 -9.58
N PHE A 75 -4.88 -0.76 -10.16
CA PHE A 75 -4.64 -1.39 -11.46
C PHE A 75 -4.71 -0.44 -12.67
N SER A 76 -5.40 0.70 -12.56
CA SER A 76 -5.61 1.64 -13.68
C SER A 76 -4.67 2.85 -13.70
N LYS A 77 -3.96 3.15 -12.59
CA LYS A 77 -2.94 4.21 -12.59
C LYS A 77 -1.60 3.66 -13.09
N GLN A 78 -0.91 4.47 -13.88
CA GLN A 78 0.33 4.22 -14.64
C GLN A 78 1.58 3.78 -13.84
N GLY A 79 1.45 3.22 -12.65
CA GLY A 79 2.51 2.44 -12.02
C GLY A 79 2.34 0.99 -12.45
N THR A 80 3.28 0.46 -13.23
CA THR A 80 3.29 -0.93 -13.69
C THR A 80 3.13 -1.88 -12.50
N ILE A 81 1.93 -2.38 -12.26
CA ILE A 81 1.71 -3.43 -11.28
C ILE A 81 2.15 -4.74 -11.94
N THR A 82 3.37 -5.16 -11.69
CA THR A 82 3.97 -6.35 -12.31
C THR A 82 3.59 -7.65 -11.62
N SER A 83 3.11 -7.61 -10.37
CA SER A 83 2.54 -8.78 -9.70
C SER A 83 1.83 -8.38 -8.41
N ILE A 84 0.56 -8.78 -8.24
CA ILE A 84 -0.11 -8.78 -6.94
C ILE A 84 -0.44 -10.23 -6.61
N ALA A 85 0.02 -10.70 -5.45
CA ALA A 85 -0.55 -11.89 -4.84
C ALA A 85 -1.76 -11.46 -4.01
N THR A 86 -2.97 -11.70 -4.53
CA THR A 86 -4.19 -11.65 -3.71
C THR A 86 -4.42 -13.05 -3.14
N GLY A 87 -4.07 -13.24 -1.88
CA GLY A 87 -4.42 -14.43 -1.12
C GLY A 87 -5.90 -14.40 -0.78
N ASN A 88 -6.60 -15.45 -1.17
CA ASN A 88 -7.96 -15.73 -0.74
C ASN A 88 -7.97 -15.94 0.78
N ASN A 89 -8.37 -14.92 1.53
CA ASN A 89 -8.87 -15.14 2.89
C ASN A 89 -10.28 -15.70 2.76
N ARG A 90 -10.40 -17.02 2.97
CA ARG A 90 -11.67 -17.66 3.35
C ARG A 90 -12.13 -17.15 4.70
#